data_AF-A0A1V1NXE2-F1
#
_entry.id   AF-A0A1V1NXE2-F1
#
_cell.length_a   1.000
_cell.length_b   1.000
_cell.length_c   1.000
_cell.angle_alpha   90.00
_cell.angle_beta   90.00
_cell.angle_gamma   90.00
#
_symmetry.space_group_name_H-M   'P 1'
#
loop_
_entity.id
_entity.type
_entity.pdbx_description
1 polymer ?
#
loop_
_entity_poly.entity_id
_entity_poly.type
_entity_poly.pdbx_seq_one_letter_code
_entity_poly.pdbx_strand_id
1 'polypeptide(L)'
;MKGLKDQTNQKCGFHARYILNMKEKYHAADINKALKHANKYNAFDCKSIERILRSKARQRTLESIRNDKAREELEKGLPKIKQRELEEYSELFSQKSNEKEN
;
A
#
# COMPACT_ATOMS: atom_id res chain seq x y z
N MET A 1 -3.72 5.90 -22.94
CA MET A 1 -3.09 4.78 -23.69
C MET A 1 -2.96 5.01 -25.20
N LYS A 2 -3.43 6.12 -25.81
CA LYS A 2 -3.23 6.38 -27.25
C LYS A 2 -1.76 6.64 -27.64
N GLY A 3 -1.03 7.46 -26.87
CA GLY A 3 0.36 7.81 -27.19
C GLY A 3 1.38 6.66 -27.23
N LEU A 4 1.13 5.53 -26.54
CA LEU A 4 2.02 4.36 -26.58
C LEU A 4 1.84 3.52 -27.86
N LYS A 5 0.63 3.55 -28.46
CA LYS A 5 0.32 2.84 -29.71
C LYS A 5 0.92 3.57 -30.92
N ASP A 6 0.94 4.90 -30.89
CA ASP A 6 1.31 5.70 -32.06
C ASP A 6 2.82 5.82 -32.29
N GLN A 7 3.66 5.67 -31.24
CA GLN A 7 5.12 5.77 -31.37
C GLN A 7 5.85 4.42 -31.49
N THR A 8 5.34 3.36 -30.87
CA THR A 8 6.07 2.08 -30.76
C THR A 8 5.11 0.90 -30.73
N ASN A 9 4.35 0.70 -31.81
CA ASN A 9 3.33 -0.36 -31.88
C ASN A 9 3.90 -1.78 -31.61
N GLN A 10 5.19 -2.01 -31.91
CA GLN A 10 5.86 -3.30 -31.63
C GLN A 10 6.41 -3.46 -30.20
N LYS A 11 6.52 -2.39 -29.38
CA LYS A 11 7.19 -2.44 -28.07
C LYS A 11 6.26 -2.23 -26.87
N CYS A 12 4.97 -1.98 -27.09
CA CYS A 12 4.01 -1.70 -26.02
C CYS A 12 3.89 -2.85 -25.02
N GLY A 13 3.87 -4.10 -25.50
CA GLY A 13 3.83 -5.30 -24.66
C GLY A 13 5.09 -5.47 -23.81
N PHE A 14 6.26 -5.14 -24.35
CA PHE A 14 7.51 -5.16 -23.61
C PHE A 14 7.51 -4.15 -22.45
N HIS A 15 7.09 -2.90 -22.71
CA HIS A 15 6.99 -1.89 -21.67
C HIS A 15 5.97 -2.27 -20.61
N ALA A 16 4.79 -2.77 -21.03
CA ALA A 16 3.75 -3.23 -20.11
C ALA A 16 4.25 -4.37 -19.20
N ARG A 17 4.89 -5.39 -19.78
CA ARG A 17 5.48 -6.50 -19.00
C ARG A 17 6.54 -5.99 -18.02
N TYR A 18 7.41 -5.09 -18.45
CA TYR A 18 8.45 -4.53 -17.60
C TYR A 18 7.87 -3.76 -16.40
N ILE A 19 6.84 -2.94 -16.65
CA ILE A 19 6.14 -2.19 -15.59
C ILE A 19 5.42 -3.14 -14.63
N LEU A 20 4.79 -4.20 -15.13
CA LEU A 20 4.13 -5.19 -14.28
C LEU A 20 5.12 -5.92 -13.37
N ASN A 21 6.31 -6.26 -13.87
CA ASN A 21 7.37 -6.87 -13.05
C ASN A 21 7.84 -5.94 -11.92
N MET A 22 7.74 -4.61 -12.08
CA MET A 22 8.08 -3.67 -10.99
C MET A 22 7.18 -3.82 -9.76
N LYS A 23 6.00 -4.45 -9.89
CA LYS A 23 5.11 -4.75 -8.74
C LYS A 23 5.78 -5.66 -7.70
N GLU A 24 6.81 -6.41 -8.09
CA GLU A 24 7.62 -7.18 -7.13
C GLU A 24 8.33 -6.27 -6.12
N LYS A 25 8.81 -5.10 -6.57
CA LYS A 25 9.66 -4.20 -5.77
C LYS A 25 8.93 -2.95 -5.29
N TYR A 26 7.85 -2.53 -5.93
CA TYR A 26 7.12 -1.31 -5.60
C TYR A 26 5.63 -1.58 -5.36
N HIS A 27 4.98 -0.73 -4.57
CA HIS A 27 3.54 -0.80 -4.42
C HIS A 27 2.81 -0.35 -5.70
N ALA A 28 1.65 -0.95 -5.97
CA ALA A 28 0.83 -0.60 -7.13
C ALA A 28 0.41 0.87 -7.13
N ALA A 29 0.20 1.47 -5.95
CA ALA A 29 -0.12 2.88 -5.81
C ALA A 29 1.01 3.79 -6.32
N ASP A 30 2.26 3.44 -6.05
CA ASP A 30 3.43 4.21 -6.48
C ASP A 30 3.68 4.05 -7.98
N ILE A 31 3.47 2.85 -8.52
CA ILE A 31 3.50 2.60 -9.97
C ILE A 31 2.43 3.45 -10.67
N ASN A 32 1.21 3.54 -10.12
CA ASN A 32 0.16 4.38 -10.69
C ASN A 32 0.53 5.88 -10.64
N LYS A 33 1.09 6.36 -9.52
CA LYS A 33 1.61 7.74 -9.43
C LYS A 33 2.70 8.01 -10.47
N ALA A 34 3.62 7.07 -10.67
CA ALA A 34 4.67 7.18 -11.68
C ALA A 34 4.10 7.21 -13.10
N LEU A 35 3.08 6.39 -13.40
CA LEU A 35 2.38 6.39 -14.69
C LEU A 35 1.63 7.71 -14.94
N LYS A 36 0.97 8.29 -13.93
CA LYS A 36 0.34 9.61 -14.04
C LYS A 36 1.37 10.69 -14.36
N HIS A 37 2.54 10.63 -13.72
CA HIS A 37 3.64 11.53 -13.99
C HIS A 37 4.19 11.37 -15.41
N ALA A 38 4.44 10.12 -15.84
CA ALA A 38 4.84 9.79 -17.19
C ALA A 38 3.84 10.32 -18.23
N ASN A 39 2.54 10.17 -17.98
CA ASN A 39 1.49 10.69 -18.86
C ASN A 39 1.50 12.23 -18.94
N LYS A 40 1.78 12.94 -17.84
CA LYS A 40 1.88 14.41 -17.83
C LYS A 40 3.04 14.93 -18.69
N TYR A 41 4.15 14.19 -18.75
CA TYR A 41 5.37 14.59 -19.45
C TYR A 41 5.67 13.75 -20.71
N ASN A 42 4.68 12.99 -21.20
CA ASN A 42 4.80 12.08 -22.34
C ASN A 42 6.00 11.11 -22.29
N ALA A 43 6.40 10.69 -21.08
CA ALA A 43 7.55 9.84 -20.84
C ALA A 43 7.12 8.37 -20.69
N PHE A 44 6.77 7.72 -21.81
CA PHE A 44 6.13 6.40 -21.80
C PHE A 44 7.08 5.19 -21.85
N ASP A 45 8.39 5.43 -21.99
CA ASP A 45 9.38 4.36 -21.95
C ASP A 45 9.46 3.72 -20.55
N CYS A 46 9.65 2.40 -20.51
CA CYS A 46 9.74 1.65 -19.27
C CYS A 46 10.92 2.08 -18.40
N LYS A 47 12.04 2.50 -19.01
CA LYS A 47 13.19 3.05 -18.27
C LYS A 47 12.89 4.42 -17.66
N SER A 48 12.11 5.25 -18.34
CA SER A 48 11.66 6.54 -17.80
C SER A 48 10.76 6.35 -16.59
N ILE A 49 9.81 5.42 -16.66
CA ILE A 49 8.94 5.07 -15.53
C ILE A 49 9.77 4.50 -14.37
N GLU A 50 10.78 3.66 -14.65
CA GLU A 50 11.69 3.16 -13.62
C GLU A 50 12.45 4.30 -12.91
N ARG A 51 12.96 5.27 -13.66
CA ARG A 51 13.65 6.45 -13.09
C ARG A 51 12.72 7.27 -12.22
N ILE A 52 11.49 7.52 -12.68
CA ILE A 52 10.48 8.23 -11.89
C ILE A 52 10.22 7.47 -10.58
N LEU A 53 10.05 6.15 -10.64
CA LEU A 53 9.84 5.30 -9.45
C LEU A 53 11.02 5.37 -8.48
N ARG A 54 12.26 5.22 -8.97
CA ARG A 54 13.46 5.32 -8.12
C ARG A 54 13.58 6.67 -7.42
N SER A 55 13.13 7.75 -8.08
CA SER A 55 13.21 9.11 -7.50
C SER A 55 12.09 9.44 -6.51
N LYS A 56 10.91 8.82 -6.66
CA LYS A 56 9.69 9.24 -5.92
C LYS A 56 9.13 8.19 -4.97
N ALA A 57 9.52 6.93 -5.12
CA ALA A 57 8.97 5.81 -4.36
C ALA A 57 10.08 5.05 -3.64
N ARG A 58 9.74 4.50 -2.48
CA ARG A 58 10.65 3.58 -1.77
C ARG A 58 10.38 2.15 -2.24
N GLN A 59 11.47 1.42 -2.48
CA GLN A 59 11.37 -0.01 -2.76
C GLN A 59 10.92 -0.76 -1.50
N ARG A 60 10.10 -1.78 -1.70
CA ARG A 60 9.70 -2.69 -0.64
C ARG A 60 10.87 -3.57 -0.27
N THR A 61 11.13 -3.68 1.02
CA THR A 61 12.05 -4.67 1.58
C THR A 61 11.34 -6.00 1.79
N LEU A 62 12.11 -7.09 1.89
CA LEU A 62 11.56 -8.40 2.23
C LEU A 62 10.83 -8.37 3.58
N GLU A 63 11.36 -7.62 4.53
CA GLU A 63 10.73 -7.38 5.84
C GLU A 63 9.37 -6.68 5.70
N SER A 64 9.27 -5.64 4.88
CA SER A 64 8.00 -4.96 4.62
C SER A 64 6.96 -5.92 4.05
N ILE A 65 7.35 -6.78 3.11
CA ILE A 65 6.44 -7.77 2.52
C ILE A 65 5.99 -8.80 3.56
N ARG A 66 6.91 -9.26 4.42
CA ARG A 66 6.60 -10.19 5.50
C ARG A 66 5.63 -9.56 6.52
N ASN A 67 5.88 -8.31 6.90
CA ASN A 67 5.03 -7.58 7.85
C ASN A 67 3.64 -7.32 7.28
N ASP A 68 3.53 -6.96 5.99
CA ASP A 68 2.23 -6.78 5.33
C ASP A 68 1.40 -8.08 5.36
N LYS A 69 2.03 -9.23 5.04
CA LYS A 69 1.37 -10.55 5.11
C LYS A 69 0.96 -10.91 6.54
N ALA A 70 1.86 -10.73 7.51
CA ALA A 70 1.57 -10.98 8.91
C ALA A 70 0.40 -10.10 9.40
N ARG A 71 0.34 -8.83 8.98
CA ARG A 71 -0.78 -7.95 9.28
C ARG A 71 -2.09 -8.46 8.67
N GLU A 72 -2.10 -8.88 7.41
CA GLU A 72 -3.29 -9.47 6.77
C GLU A 72 -3.78 -10.75 7.47
N GLU A 73 -2.87 -11.59 7.96
CA GLU A 73 -3.20 -12.79 8.74
C GLU A 73 -3.77 -12.43 10.11
N LEU A 74 -3.15 -11.47 10.81
CA LEU A 74 -3.64 -10.96 12.09
C LEU A 74 -5.02 -10.31 11.94
N GLU A 75 -5.27 -9.52 10.90
CA GLU A 75 -6.58 -8.92 10.65
C GLU A 75 -7.69 -9.96 10.42
N LYS A 76 -7.36 -11.13 9.87
CA LYS A 76 -8.32 -12.24 9.72
C LYS A 76 -8.58 -12.98 11.02
N GLY A 77 -7.55 -13.10 11.87
CA GLY A 77 -7.62 -13.87 13.12
C GLY A 77 -8.11 -13.06 14.31
N LEU A 78 -7.85 -11.75 14.35
CA LEU A 78 -8.23 -10.90 15.47
C LEU A 78 -9.60 -10.24 15.26
N PRO A 79 -10.42 -10.17 16.32
CA PRO A 79 -11.62 -9.33 16.28
C PRO A 79 -11.22 -7.86 16.12
N LYS A 80 -12.10 -7.06 15.52
CA LYS A 80 -11.90 -5.61 15.43
C LYS A 80 -11.75 -5.04 16.83
N ILE A 81 -10.54 -4.58 17.16
CA ILE A 81 -10.25 -3.91 18.43
C ILE A 81 -11.04 -2.61 18.41
N LYS A 82 -12.09 -2.55 19.23
CA LYS A 82 -12.84 -1.32 19.51
C LYS A 82 -12.47 -0.85 20.91
N GLN A 83 -12.36 0.47 21.06
CA GLN A 83 -12.33 1.05 22.40
C GLN A 83 -13.67 0.75 23.09
N ARG A 84 -13.64 0.40 24.38
CA ARG A 84 -14.86 0.24 25.18
C ARG A 84 -15.52 1.60 25.40
N GLU A 85 -16.83 1.61 25.54
CA GLU A 85 -17.58 2.83 25.85
C GLU A 85 -17.20 3.36 27.23
N LEU A 86 -17.29 4.69 27.42
CA LEU A 86 -16.82 5.34 28.64
C LEU A 86 -17.61 4.89 29.88
N GLU A 87 -18.92 4.68 29.74
CA GLU A 87 -19.81 4.15 30.78
C GLU A 87 -19.31 2.82 31.38
N GLU A 88 -18.77 1.89 30.58
CA GLU A 88 -18.26 0.60 31.10
C GLU A 88 -17.12 0.79 32.11
N TYR A 89 -16.32 1.84 31.94
CA TYR A 89 -15.25 2.15 32.89
C TYR A 89 -15.83 2.68 34.20
N SER A 90 -16.90 3.47 34.16
CA SER A 90 -17.54 4.01 35.37
C SER A 90 -18.09 2.91 36.28
N GLU A 91 -18.68 1.86 35.71
CA GLU A 91 -19.18 0.69 36.44
C GLU A 91 -18.05 -0.11 37.10
N LEU A 92 -16.93 -0.30 36.40
CA LEU A 92 -15.73 -0.98 36.91
C LEU A 92 -15.13 -0.29 38.13
N PHE A 93 -15.12 1.05 38.15
CA PHE A 93 -14.64 1.80 39.30
C PHE A 93 -15.67 1.84 40.45
N SER A 94 -16.98 1.85 40.13
CA SER A 94 -18.05 1.80 41.13
C SER A 94 -18.16 0.45 41.84
N GLN A 95 -17.86 -0.68 41.17
CA GLN A 95 -17.81 -1.98 41.84
C GLN A 95 -16.63 -2.09 42.82
N LYS A 96 -15.47 -1.52 42.44
CA LYS A 96 -14.26 -1.52 43.28
C LYS A 96 -14.34 -0.63 44.51
N SER A 97 -15.19 0.40 44.51
CA SER A 97 -15.46 1.19 45.71
C SER A 97 -16.35 0.42 46.70
N ASN A 98 -17.34 -0.33 46.19
CA ASN A 98 -18.27 -1.10 47.03
C ASN A 98 -17.65 -2.34 47.70
N GLU A 99 -16.60 -2.93 47.12
CA GLU A 99 -15.84 -4.03 47.73
C GLU A 99 -14.89 -3.59 48.86
N LYS A 100 -14.62 -2.29 49.01
CA LYS A 100 -13.75 -1.73 50.06
C LYS A 100 -14.49 -1.24 51.30
N GLU A 101 -15.82 -1.19 51.25
CA GLU A 101 -16.68 -0.72 52.34
C GLU A 101 -17.36 -1.86 53.13
N ASN A 102 -17.05 -3.13 52.80
CA ASN A 102 -17.34 -4.32 53.63
C ASN A 102 -16.05 -4.90 54.19
#